data_AF-A0A352A780-F1
#
_entry.id   AF-A0A352A780-F1
#
_cell.length_a   1.000
_cell.length_b   1.000
_cell.length_c   1.000
_cell.angle_alpha   90.00
_cell.angle_beta   90.00
_cell.angle_gamma   90.00
#
_symmetry.space_group_name_H-M   'P 1'
#
loop_
_entity.id
_entity.type
_entity.pdbx_description
1 polymer ?
#
loop_
_entity_poly.entity_id
_entity_poly.type
_entity_poly.pdbx_seq_one_letter_code
_entity_poly.pdbx_strand_id
1 'polypeptide(L)' 'MNATVKLCQWGYYIPCEIMNQKNGYALVKFNKPERAPAIGQSAVFYNNDEVLGGGIIDKKSHQR' A
#
# COMPACT_ATOMS: atom_id res chain seq x y z
N MET A 1 -10.06 4.35 3.08
CA MET A 1 -9.72 4.03 4.49
C MET A 1 -8.29 4.45 4.74
N ASN A 2 -8.03 5.28 5.76
CA ASN A 2 -6.67 5.73 6.07
C ASN A 2 -5.92 4.62 6.81
N ALA A 3 -4.73 4.31 6.34
CA ALA A 3 -3.86 3.29 6.89
C ALA A 3 -2.40 3.65 6.66
N THR A 4 -1.49 2.94 7.31
CA THR A 4 -0.07 2.99 6.99
C THR A 4 0.35 1.73 6.27
N VAL A 5 1.11 1.86 5.18
CA VAL A 5 1.69 0.71 4.49
C VAL A 5 3.16 0.56 4.84
N LYS A 6 3.61 -0.68 4.92
CA LYS A 6 5.01 -1.06 5.00
C LYS A 6 5.37 -1.91 3.78
N LEU A 7 6.30 -1.41 2.96
CA LEU A 7 6.69 -2.01 1.68
C LEU A 7 7.88 -2.97 1.78
N CYS A 8 8.70 -2.81 2.82
CA CYS A 8 9.86 -3.65 3.09
C CYS A 8 9.99 -3.87 4.61
N GLN A 9 10.59 -4.99 5.01
CA GLN A 9 10.88 -5.29 6.43
C GLN A 9 11.62 -4.14 7.16
N TRP A 10 12.52 -3.43 6.46
CA TRP A 10 13.25 -2.25 6.95
C TRP A 10 12.63 -0.90 6.55
N GLY A 11 11.50 -0.91 5.83
CA GLY A 11 10.83 0.31 5.37
C GLY A 11 10.09 1.01 6.51
N TYR A 12 9.84 2.31 6.33
CA TYR A 12 9.01 3.10 7.22
C TYR A 12 7.52 2.92 6.92
N TYR A 13 6.69 3.30 7.89
CA TYR A 13 5.24 3.37 7.72
C TYR A 13 4.87 4.58 6.86
N ILE A 14 4.32 4.31 5.68
CA ILE A 14 3.92 5.35 4.73
C ILE A 14 2.41 5.55 4.85
N PRO A 15 1.92 6.78 5.15
CA PRO A 15 0.50 7.05 5.20
C PRO A 15 -0.11 6.94 3.81
N CYS A 16 -1.15 6.11 3.71
CA CYS A 16 -1.84 5.81 2.47
C CYS A 16 -3.34 5.67 2.71
N GLU A 17 -4.09 5.83 1.62
CA GLU A 17 -5.51 5.57 1.58
C GLU A 17 -5.77 4.29 0.79
N ILE A 18 -6.45 3.34 1.43
CA ILE A 18 -6.85 2.07 0.84
C ILE A 18 -8.29 2.20 0.34
N MET A 19 -8.50 1.87 -0.93
CA MET A 19 -9.80 1.80 -1.59
C MET A 19 -10.00 0.39 -2.15
N ASN A 20 -10.89 -0.38 -1.54
CA ASN A 20 -11.20 -1.72 -2.03
C ASN A 20 -11.83 -1.65 -3.42
N GLN A 21 -11.32 -2.46 -4.33
CA GLN A 21 -11.85 -2.63 -5.68
C GLN A 21 -12.53 -3.99 -5.80
N LYS A 22 -13.24 -4.21 -6.91
CA LYS A 22 -13.82 -5.51 -7.21
C LYS A 22 -12.73 -6.54 -7.54
N ASN A 23 -13.07 -7.82 -7.45
CA ASN A 23 -12.21 -8.97 -7.80
C ASN A 23 -10.97 -9.17 -6.89
N GLY A 24 -11.03 -8.77 -5.62
CA GLY A 24 -9.93 -9.02 -4.67
C GLY A 24 -8.73 -8.08 -4.85
N TYR A 25 -8.89 -7.02 -5.65
CA TYR A 25 -7.90 -5.96 -5.76
C TYR A 25 -8.21 -4.83 -4.79
N ALA A 26 -7.16 -4.13 -4.34
CA ALA A 26 -7.29 -2.88 -3.62
C ALA A 26 -6.41 -1.82 -4.30
N LEU A 27 -6.95 -0.63 -4.46
CA LEU A 27 -6.20 0.53 -4.90
C LEU A 27 -5.63 1.23 -3.66
N VAL A 28 -4.33 1.47 -3.66
CA VAL A 28 -3.64 2.18 -2.58
C VAL A 28 -3.12 3.49 -3.13
N LYS A 29 -3.57 4.59 -2.54
CA LYS A 29 -3.14 5.94 -2.89
C LYS A 29 -2.22 6.47 -1.80
N PHE A 30 -1.00 6.83 -2.16
CA PHE A 30 -0.08 7.48 -1.23
C PHE A 30 -0.44 8.95 -1.07
N ASN A 31 -0.41 9.45 0.17
CA ASN A 31 -0.70 10.86 0.44
C ASN A 31 0.39 11.79 -0.12
N LYS A 32 1.64 11.29 -0.16
CA LYS A 32 2.78 11.94 -0.77
C LYS A 32 3.31 11.08 -1.92
N PRO A 33 3.84 11.68 -2.99
CA PRO A 33 4.52 10.94 -4.04
C PRO A 33 5.74 10.24 -3.44
N GLU A 34 5.64 8.93 -3.30
CA GLU A 34 6.72 8.09 -2.82
C GLU A 34 7.37 7.32 -3.97
N ARG A 35 8.59 6.83 -3.73
CA ARG A 35 9.28 6.00 -4.71
C ARG A 35 8.42 4.77 -5.00
N ALA A 36 8.03 4.60 -6.26
CA ALA A 36 7.16 3.51 -6.67
C ALA A 36 7.79 2.17 -6.26
N PRO A 37 7.10 1.36 -5.43
CA PRO A 37 7.62 0.05 -5.07
C PRO A 37 7.72 -0.83 -6.30
N ALA A 38 8.62 -1.82 -6.24
CA ALA A 38 8.76 -2.77 -7.33
C ALA A 38 7.52 -3.67 -7.41
N ILE A 39 7.09 -3.96 -8.64
CA ILE A 39 6.04 -4.96 -8.89
C ILE A 39 6.54 -6.30 -8.33
N GLY A 40 5.67 -7.01 -7.61
CA GLY A 40 6.01 -8.26 -6.92
C GLY A 40 6.46 -8.09 -5.46
N GLN A 41 6.66 -6.86 -4.96
CA GLN A 41 6.88 -6.65 -3.53
C GLN A 41 5.60 -6.84 -2.72
N SER A 42 5.76 -7.30 -1.48
CA SER A 42 4.68 -7.39 -0.52
C SER A 42 4.40 -6.03 0.12
N ALA A 43 3.14 -5.62 0.13
CA ALA A 43 2.65 -4.47 0.86
C ALA A 43 1.83 -4.96 2.06
N VAL A 44 2.21 -4.55 3.26
CA VAL A 44 1.46 -4.86 4.49
C VAL A 44 0.84 -3.60 5.04
N PHE A 45 -0.44 -3.63 5.34
CA PHE A 45 -1.23 -2.49 5.79
C PHE A 45 -1.50 -2.58 7.29
N TYR A 46 -1.34 -1.45 7.96
CA TYR A 46 -1.52 -1.29 9.39
C TYR A 46 -2.51 -0.16 9.66
N ASN A 47 -3.31 -0.33 10.70
CA ASN A 47 -4.14 0.72 11.28
C ASN A 47 -3.69 0.91 12.72
N ASN A 48 -2.84 1.91 12.96
CA ASN A 48 -2.12 2.07 14.21
C ASN A 48 -1.32 0.78 14.51
N ASP A 49 -1.71 0.02 15.54
CA ASP A 49 -1.05 -1.22 15.96
C ASP A 49 -1.72 -2.49 15.40
N GLU A 50 -2.80 -2.36 14.63
CA GLU A 50 -3.54 -3.49 14.06
C GLU A 50 -3.08 -3.79 12.63
N VAL A 51 -2.88 -5.08 12.32
CA VAL A 51 -2.61 -5.54 10.95
C VAL A 51 -3.93 -5.69 10.20
N LEU A 52 -4.17 -4.81 9.22
CA LEU A 52 -5.35 -4.89 8.36
C LEU A 52 -5.25 -6.02 7.33
N GLY A 53 -4.02 -6.37 6.94
CA GLY A 53 -3.72 -7.42 5.97
C GLY A 53 -2.52 -7.08 5.10
N GLY A 54 -2.36 -7.84 4.03
CA GLY A 54 -1.28 -7.61 3.07
C GLY A 54 -1.57 -8.21 1.71
N GLY A 55 -0.81 -7.78 0.72
CA GLY A 55 -0.94 -8.23 -0.66
C GLY A 55 0.33 -8.04 -1.46
N ILE A 56 0.31 -8.50 -2.71
CA ILE A 56 1.41 -8.33 -3.65
C ILE A 56 1.07 -7.17 -4.58
N ILE A 57 2.04 -6.30 -4.81
CA ILE A 57 1.89 -5.17 -5.73
C ILE A 57 1.90 -5.71 -7.17
N ASP A 58 0.71 -5.73 -7.79
CA ASP A 58 0.51 -6.21 -9.16
C ASP A 58 0.79 -5.11 -10.20
N LYS A 59 0.30 -3.90 -9.96
CA LYS A 59 0.39 -2.77 -10.90
C LYS A 59 0.71 -1.46 -10.19
N LYS A 60 1.51 -0.64 -10.85
CA LYS A 60 1.77 0.75 -10.49
C LYS A 60 1.10 1.67 -11.50
N SER A 61 0.25 2.56 -11.03
CA SER A 61 -0.28 3.67 -11.82
C SER A 61 0.40 4.94 -11.37
N HIS A 62 1.26 5.51 -12.23
CA HIS A 62 1.79 6.86 -12.02
C HIS A 62 0.85 7.83 -12.72
N GLN A 63 -0.02 8.51 -11.96
CA GLN A 63 -0.68 9.70 -12.50
C GLN A 63 0.35 10.83 -12.49
N ARG A 64 0.72 11.29 -13.68
CA ARG A 64 1.51 12.52 -13.89
C ARG A 64 0.69 13.75 -13.54
#